data_AF-W7BX27-F1
#
_entry.id   AF-W7BX27-F1
#
_cell.length_a   1.000
_cell.length_b   1.000
_cell.length_c   1.000
_cell.angle_alpha   90.00
_cell.angle_beta   90.00
_cell.angle_gamma   90.00
#
_symmetry.space_group_name_H-M   'P 1'
#
loop_
_entity.id
_entity.type
_entity.pdbx_description
1 polymer ?
#
loop_
_entity_poly.entity_id
_entity_poly.type
_entity_poly.pdbx_seq_one_letter_code
_entity_poly.pdbx_strand_id
1 'polypeptide(L)'
;MNEMKQNPEQYQEMIGEIRDLREKNASVVNDKLKALLNDTNQAVIWPLINENKRILEQMKQERGSMKSREKFEQAKKDVQLQAVQIERDVIQSLFEQGRISRDLARELRQNLNLYETYYFGNEELA
;
A
#
# COMPACT_ATOMS: atom_id res chain seq x y z
N MET A 1 -8.15 28.45 -1.90
CA MET A 1 -8.50 27.31 -2.78
C MET A 1 -7.37 26.29 -2.75
N ASN A 2 -7.57 25.19 -2.02
CA ASN A 2 -7.05 23.90 -2.46
C ASN A 2 -7.98 22.84 -1.85
N GLU A 3 -9.17 22.76 -2.43
CA GLU A 3 -10.21 21.78 -2.08
C GLU A 3 -9.75 20.34 -2.37
N MET A 4 -8.60 20.15 -3.00
CA MET A 4 -8.03 18.87 -3.44
C MET A 4 -7.46 17.98 -2.33
N LYS A 5 -7.46 18.41 -1.06
CA LYS A 5 -6.98 17.60 0.08
C LYS A 5 -8.10 16.95 0.89
N GLN A 6 -9.38 17.14 0.51
CA GLN A 6 -10.50 16.73 1.34
C GLN A 6 -10.88 15.24 1.23
N ASN A 7 -10.32 14.48 0.27
CA ASN A 7 -10.56 13.04 0.18
C ASN A 7 -9.29 12.27 -0.26
N PRO A 8 -8.55 11.65 0.68
CA PRO A 8 -7.28 10.98 0.39
C PRO A 8 -7.41 9.80 -0.58
N GLU A 9 -8.54 9.11 -0.57
CA GLU A 9 -8.83 7.98 -1.48
C GLU A 9 -8.94 8.43 -2.94
N GLN A 10 -9.73 9.48 -3.20
CA GLN A 10 -9.87 10.05 -4.55
C GLN A 10 -8.56 10.62 -5.09
N TYR A 11 -7.71 11.16 -4.21
CA TYR A 11 -6.39 11.64 -4.59
C TYR A 11 -5.45 10.48 -4.97
N GLN A 12 -5.47 9.39 -4.21
CA GLN A 12 -4.70 8.19 -4.53
C GLN A 12 -5.16 7.54 -5.84
N GLU A 13 -6.47 7.45 -6.06
CA GLU A 13 -7.06 6.92 -7.30
C GLU A 13 -6.64 7.78 -8.52
N MET A 14 -6.76 9.10 -8.43
CA MET A 14 -6.32 10.03 -9.47
C MET A 14 -4.81 9.90 -9.77
N ILE A 15 -3.97 9.75 -8.76
CA ILE A 15 -2.52 9.55 -8.94
C ILE A 15 -2.25 8.19 -9.62
N GLY A 16 -3.03 7.16 -9.29
CA GLY A 16 -3.02 5.86 -9.96
C GLY A 16 -3.36 5.98 -11.45
N GLU A 17 -4.44 6.68 -11.78
CA GLU A 17 -4.86 6.92 -13.17
C GLU A 17 -3.83 7.72 -13.97
N ILE A 18 -3.26 8.78 -13.40
CA ILE A 18 -2.20 9.56 -14.04
C ILE A 18 -0.98 8.68 -14.34
N ARG A 19 -0.63 7.79 -13.42
CA ARG A 19 0.48 6.84 -13.62
C ARG A 19 0.19 5.86 -14.74
N ASP A 20 -1.02 5.28 -14.78
CA ASP A 20 -1.44 4.34 -15.82
C ASP A 20 -1.48 5.02 -17.21
N LEU A 21 -1.96 6.26 -17.29
CA LEU A 21 -1.95 7.06 -18.50
C LEU A 21 -0.52 7.35 -18.99
N ARG A 22 0.41 7.65 -18.07
CA ARG A 22 1.82 7.88 -18.40
C ARG A 22 2.48 6.62 -18.95
N GLU A 23 2.21 5.46 -18.37
CA GLU A 23 2.74 4.18 -18.86
C GLU A 23 2.21 3.86 -20.26
N LYS A 24 0.89 4.02 -20.46
CA LYS A 24 0.26 3.82 -21.78
C LYS A 24 0.84 4.78 -22.82
N ASN A 25 1.05 6.04 -22.46
CA ASN A 25 1.67 7.04 -23.34
C ASN A 25 3.10 6.64 -23.72
N ALA A 26 3.95 6.30 -22.75
CA ALA A 26 5.32 5.87 -23.00
C ALA A 26 5.39 4.62 -23.90
N SER A 27 4.45 3.67 -23.75
CA SER A 27 4.33 2.52 -24.66
C SER A 27 3.98 2.95 -26.08
N VAL A 28 2.96 3.80 -26.25
CA VAL A 28 2.53 4.30 -27.58
C VAL A 28 3.63 5.10 -28.26
N VAL A 29 4.36 5.93 -27.51
CA VAL A 29 5.51 6.69 -28.02
C VAL A 29 6.61 5.75 -28.50
N ASN A 30 6.92 4.69 -27.74
CA ASN A 30 7.89 3.68 -28.13
C ASN A 30 7.51 2.99 -29.45
N ASP A 31 6.26 2.60 -29.60
CA ASP A 31 5.78 1.91 -30.81
C ASP A 31 5.77 2.85 -32.03
N LYS A 32 5.40 4.13 -31.84
CA LYS A 32 5.52 5.14 -32.90
C LYS A 32 6.97 5.40 -33.30
N LEU A 33 7.88 5.48 -32.34
CA LEU A 33 9.31 5.67 -32.61
C LEU A 33 9.90 4.48 -33.38
N LYS A 34 9.51 3.25 -33.05
CA LYS A 34 9.90 2.06 -33.83
C LYS A 34 9.36 2.11 -35.26
N ALA A 35 8.11 2.53 -35.46
CA ALA A 35 7.50 2.64 -36.78
C ALA A 35 8.17 3.71 -37.67
N LEU A 36 8.74 4.74 -37.06
CA LEU A 36 9.47 5.81 -37.75
C LEU A 36 10.94 5.46 -38.03
N LEU A 37 11.45 4.34 -37.52
CA LEU A 37 12.85 3.95 -37.67
C LEU A 37 13.19 3.68 -39.14
N ASN A 38 14.21 4.38 -39.65
CA ASN A 38 14.81 4.17 -40.97
C ASN A 38 16.33 4.35 -40.88
N ASP A 39 17.07 3.88 -41.88
CA ASP A 39 18.54 3.87 -41.88
C ASP A 39 19.18 5.26 -41.74
N THR A 40 18.45 6.30 -42.10
CA THR A 40 18.89 7.70 -42.03
C THR A 40 18.70 8.32 -40.64
N ASN A 41 17.73 7.85 -39.85
CA ASN A 41 17.36 8.44 -38.57
C ASN A 41 17.68 7.56 -37.36
N GLN A 42 18.31 6.40 -37.57
CA GLN A 42 18.66 5.45 -36.51
C GLN A 42 19.43 6.12 -35.36
N ALA A 43 20.39 7.00 -35.67
CA ALA A 43 21.21 7.69 -34.69
C ALA A 43 20.41 8.58 -33.72
N VAL A 44 19.22 9.05 -34.12
CA VAL A 44 18.34 9.92 -33.32
C VAL A 44 17.22 9.12 -32.66
N ILE A 45 16.65 8.14 -33.36
CA ILE A 45 15.50 7.37 -32.89
C ILE A 45 15.89 6.34 -31.82
N TRP A 46 17.06 5.69 -31.95
CA TRP A 46 17.50 4.69 -30.96
C TRP A 46 17.65 5.25 -29.53
N PRO A 47 18.31 6.41 -29.31
CA PRO A 47 18.35 7.04 -27.98
C PRO A 47 16.96 7.31 -27.40
N LEU A 48 16.02 7.78 -28.22
CA LEU A 48 14.64 8.08 -27.78
C LEU A 48 13.87 6.81 -27.39
N ILE A 49 14.04 5.71 -28.13
CA ILE A 49 13.48 4.41 -27.79
C ILE A 49 14.06 3.92 -26.46
N ASN A 50 15.38 4.02 -26.28
CA ASN A 50 16.05 3.58 -25.05
C ASN A 50 15.59 4.39 -23.83
N GLU A 51 15.42 5.70 -23.97
CA GLU A 51 14.93 6.56 -22.89
C GLU A 51 13.50 6.17 -22.49
N ASN A 52 12.59 5.99 -23.46
CA ASN A 52 11.22 5.55 -23.18
C ASN A 52 11.17 4.15 -22.56
N LYS A 53 12.05 3.23 -22.99
CA LYS A 53 12.19 1.91 -22.34
C LYS A 53 12.65 2.04 -20.89
N ARG A 54 13.63 2.90 -20.61
CA ARG A 54 14.13 3.15 -19.26
C ARG A 54 13.02 3.68 -18.34
N ILE A 55 12.24 4.64 -18.83
CA ILE A 55 11.09 5.20 -18.09
C ILE A 55 10.07 4.11 -17.77
N LEU A 56 9.72 3.25 -18.74
CA LEU A 56 8.79 2.13 -18.53
C LEU A 56 9.30 1.14 -17.48
N GLU A 57 10.59 0.78 -17.52
CA GLU A 57 11.17 -0.15 -16.54
C GLU A 57 11.22 0.45 -15.14
N GLN A 58 11.53 1.75 -15.01
CA GLN A 58 11.49 2.44 -13.73
C GLN A 58 10.06 2.44 -13.13
N MET A 59 9.04 2.73 -13.95
CA MET A 59 7.64 2.72 -13.51
C MET A 59 7.18 1.32 -13.07
N LYS A 60 7.65 0.24 -13.73
CA LYS A 60 7.37 -1.14 -13.31
C LYS A 60 8.02 -1.49 -11.98
N GLN A 61 9.27 -1.08 -11.76
CA GLN A 61 9.97 -1.31 -10.49
C GLN A 61 9.29 -0.59 -9.32
N GLU A 62 8.84 0.63 -9.54
CA GLU A 62 8.05 1.40 -8.56
C GLU A 62 6.73 0.68 -8.20
N ARG A 63 6.02 0.07 -9.18
CA ARG A 63 4.83 -0.78 -8.91
C ARG A 63 5.17 -1.99 -8.03
N GLY A 64 6.31 -2.63 -8.27
CA GLY A 64 6.76 -3.80 -7.50
C GLY A 64 7.00 -3.48 -6.02
N SER A 65 7.64 -2.33 -5.76
CA SER A 65 7.90 -1.83 -4.40
C SER A 65 6.61 -1.48 -3.65
N MET A 66 5.67 -0.79 -4.32
CA MET A 66 4.40 -0.38 -3.71
C MET A 66 3.50 -1.58 -3.39
N LYS A 67 3.36 -2.55 -4.31
CA LYS A 67 2.63 -3.79 -4.05
C LYS A 67 3.26 -4.64 -2.95
N SER A 68 4.60 -4.62 -2.85
CA SER A 68 5.30 -5.31 -1.76
C SER A 68 5.03 -4.64 -0.42
N ARG A 69 4.93 -3.32 -0.38
CA ARG A 69 4.61 -2.56 0.82
C ARG A 69 3.18 -2.78 1.30
N GLU A 70 2.20 -2.72 0.40
CA GLU A 70 0.79 -3.01 0.73
C GLU A 70 0.64 -4.43 1.30
N LYS A 71 1.26 -5.42 0.65
CA LYS A 71 1.26 -6.81 1.16
C LYS A 71 1.92 -6.93 2.52
N PHE A 72 3.00 -6.19 2.77
CA PHE A 72 3.69 -6.19 4.05
C PHE A 72 2.83 -5.58 5.16
N GLU A 73 2.20 -4.43 4.90
CA GLU A 73 1.28 -3.81 5.87
C GLU A 73 0.08 -4.71 6.14
N GLN A 74 -0.49 -5.36 5.13
CA GLN A 74 -1.56 -6.33 5.34
C GLN A 74 -1.12 -7.50 6.23
N ALA A 75 0.03 -8.12 5.92
CA ALA A 75 0.56 -9.21 6.73
C ALA A 75 0.84 -8.80 8.18
N LYS A 76 1.30 -7.55 8.38
CA LYS A 76 1.51 -6.97 9.71
C LYS A 76 0.18 -6.83 10.47
N LYS A 77 -0.89 -6.33 9.82
CA LYS A 77 -2.22 -6.26 10.43
C LYS A 77 -2.73 -7.64 10.84
N ASP A 78 -2.58 -8.64 9.97
CA ASP A 78 -3.01 -10.00 10.25
C ASP A 78 -2.31 -10.58 11.50
N VAL A 79 -0.99 -10.36 11.62
CA VAL A 79 -0.21 -10.79 12.79
C VAL A 79 -0.65 -10.04 14.06
N GLN A 80 -0.91 -8.74 13.97
CA GLN A 80 -1.39 -7.94 15.12
C GLN A 80 -2.76 -8.42 15.60
N LEU A 81 -3.68 -8.73 14.69
CA LEU A 81 -4.99 -9.27 15.03
C LEU A 81 -4.87 -10.62 15.75
N GLN A 82 -3.99 -11.50 15.27
CA GLN A 82 -3.71 -12.78 15.94
C GLN A 82 -3.14 -12.57 17.35
N ALA A 83 -2.20 -11.63 17.53
CA ALA A 83 -1.61 -11.34 18.83
C ALA A 83 -2.67 -10.89 19.85
N VAL A 84 -3.56 -9.99 19.45
CA VAL A 84 -4.67 -9.51 20.28
C VAL A 84 -5.61 -10.65 20.68
N GLN A 85 -5.93 -11.55 19.75
CA GLN A 85 -6.76 -12.72 20.07
C GLN A 85 -6.08 -13.62 21.11
N ILE A 86 -4.78 -13.86 20.98
CA ILE A 86 -4.01 -14.64 21.95
C ILE A 86 -4.04 -13.98 23.33
N GLU A 87 -3.87 -12.65 23.41
CA GLU A 87 -3.93 -11.93 24.69
C GLU A 87 -5.30 -12.07 25.36
N ARG A 88 -6.39 -12.02 24.59
CA ARG A 88 -7.75 -12.24 25.09
C ARG A 88 -7.92 -13.64 25.66
N ASP A 89 -7.41 -14.65 24.97
CA ASP A 89 -7.47 -16.05 25.40
C ASP A 89 -6.64 -16.28 26.67
N VAL A 90 -5.46 -15.64 26.78
CA VAL A 90 -4.63 -15.70 27.98
C VAL A 90 -5.32 -15.05 29.17
N ILE A 91 -5.90 -13.85 29.01
CA ILE A 91 -6.65 -13.18 30.08
C ILE A 91 -7.83 -14.05 30.55
N GLN A 92 -8.56 -14.66 29.60
CA GLN A 92 -9.66 -15.56 29.92
C GLN A 92 -9.16 -16.79 30.69
N SER A 93 -8.10 -17.45 30.22
CA SER A 93 -7.53 -18.63 30.87
C SER A 93 -7.03 -18.32 32.29
N LEU A 94 -6.37 -17.17 32.48
CA LEU A 94 -5.92 -16.74 33.81
C LEU A 94 -7.10 -16.49 34.77
N PHE A 95 -8.20 -15.95 34.26
CA PHE A 95 -9.42 -15.74 35.05
C PHE A 95 -10.08 -17.08 35.41
N GLU A 96 -10.23 -17.99 34.45
CA GLU A 96 -10.82 -19.32 34.65
C GLU A 96 -10.02 -20.18 35.64
N GLN A 97 -8.69 -20.04 35.63
CA GLN A 97 -7.80 -20.68 36.58
C GLN A 97 -7.79 -20.02 37.97
N GLY A 98 -8.52 -18.91 38.16
CA GLY A 98 -8.54 -18.15 39.41
C GLY A 98 -7.21 -17.44 39.72
N ARG A 99 -6.33 -17.26 38.72
CA ARG A 99 -5.02 -16.60 38.88
C ARG A 99 -5.14 -15.09 38.97
N ILE A 100 -6.20 -14.52 38.40
CA ILE A 100 -6.51 -13.09 38.43
C ILE A 100 -7.94 -12.87 38.95
N SER A 101 -8.17 -11.74 39.61
CA SER A 101 -9.49 -11.35 40.08
C SER A 101 -10.40 -10.92 38.92
N ARG A 102 -11.71 -10.92 39.15
CA ARG A 102 -12.69 -10.40 38.18
C ARG A 102 -12.44 -8.94 37.80
N ASP A 103 -12.04 -8.13 38.79
CA ASP A 103 -11.75 -6.71 38.56
C ASP A 103 -10.52 -6.51 37.69
N LEU A 104 -9.45 -7.27 37.95
CA LEU A 104 -8.23 -7.23 37.15
C LEU A 104 -8.49 -7.74 35.71
N ALA A 105 -9.25 -8.83 35.55
CA ALA A 105 -9.64 -9.32 34.24
C ALA A 105 -10.46 -8.28 33.45
N ARG A 106 -11.33 -7.53 34.13
CA ARG A 106 -12.11 -6.45 33.51
C ARG A 106 -11.22 -5.31 33.03
N GLU A 107 -10.27 -4.87 33.84
CA GLU A 107 -9.33 -3.80 33.50
C GLU A 107 -8.44 -4.18 32.31
N LEU A 108 -7.87 -5.39 32.32
CA LEU A 108 -7.03 -5.89 31.22
C LEU A 108 -7.79 -5.94 29.89
N ARG A 109 -9.06 -6.38 29.91
CA ARG A 109 -9.91 -6.38 28.70
C ARG A 109 -10.24 -4.98 28.22
N GLN A 110 -10.49 -4.02 29.13
CA GLN A 110 -10.72 -2.64 28.74
C GLN A 110 -9.47 -2.03 28.09
N ASN A 111 -8.29 -2.33 28.62
CA ASN A 111 -7.02 -1.87 28.06
C ASN A 111 -6.78 -2.49 26.67
N LEU A 112 -6.99 -3.80 26.52
CA LEU A 112 -6.91 -4.49 25.23
C LEU A 112 -7.86 -3.86 24.18
N ASN A 113 -9.09 -3.55 24.59
CA ASN A 113 -10.08 -2.91 23.71
C ASN A 113 -9.67 -1.48 23.32
N LEU A 114 -9.00 -0.74 24.21
CA LEU A 114 -8.43 0.58 23.89
C LEU A 114 -7.29 0.45 22.89
N TYR A 115 -6.40 -0.53 23.06
CA TYR A 115 -5.34 -0.83 22.10
C TYR A 115 -5.91 -1.22 20.73
N GLU A 116 -6.91 -2.11 20.69
CA GLU A 116 -7.63 -2.47 19.47
C GLU A 116 -8.18 -1.21 18.78
N THR A 117 -8.85 -0.33 19.54
CA THR A 117 -9.43 0.90 19.00
C THR A 117 -8.35 1.87 18.47
N TYR A 118 -7.22 2.00 19.17
CA TYR A 118 -6.16 2.92 18.75
C TYR A 118 -5.42 2.44 17.50
N TYR A 119 -5.11 1.14 17.42
CA TYR A 119 -4.36 0.58 16.30
C TYR A 119 -5.23 0.29 15.08
N PHE A 120 -6.46 -0.16 15.27
CA PHE A 120 -7.36 -0.52 14.17
C PHE A 120 -8.39 0.56 13.84
N GLY A 121 -8.82 1.38 14.82
CA GLY A 121 -9.83 2.43 14.61
C GLY A 121 -9.31 3.71 13.93
N ASN A 122 -8.00 3.94 13.91
CA ASN A 122 -7.41 5.07 13.18
C ASN A 122 -7.14 4.76 11.70
N GLU A 123 -7.18 3.48 11.28
CA GLU A 123 -6.89 3.07 9.90
C GLU A 123 -8.13 3.03 8.99
N GLU A 124 -9.34 3.14 9.53
CA GLU A 124 -10.57 3.30 8.72
C GLU A 124 -10.88 4.76 8.35
N LEU A 125 -10.06 5.72 8.79
CA LEU A 125 -10.27 7.16 8.61
C LEU A 125 -9.14 7.88 7.84
N ALA A 126 -8.22 7.16 7.20
CA ALA A 126 -7.06 7.72 6.48
C ALA A 126 -6.90 7.12 5.09
#